data_AF-A0A7Z3H509-F1
#
_entry.id   AF-A0A7Z3H509-F1
#
_cell.length_a   1.000
_cell.length_b   1.000
_cell.length_c   1.000
_cell.angle_alpha   90.00
_cell.angle_beta   90.00
_cell.angle_gamma   90.00
#
_symmetry.space_group_name_H-M   'P 1'
#
loop_
_entity.id
_entity.type
_entity.pdbx_description
1 polymer ?
#
loop_
_entity_poly.entity_id
_entity_poly.type
_entity_poly.pdbx_seq_one_letter_code
_entity_poly.pdbx_strand_id
1 'polypeptide(L)'
;MSDVSIVTGKLEVVGPSSDKPDGSEYTYLRFSQKNGATKLMKKVGVGQLVESYLRPGIEGQFFFVKLGRLGHILFAVKTTDGQKIYEENGFSSWIRKMRLSAFVLLLLFLPLSFVGLLMGGYLGVIVPIGFVYVMWKLAVSFPKVLNEKFLREHLDQQGFAS
;
A
#
# COMPACT_ATOMS: atom_id res chain seq x y z
N MET A 1 -6.34 5.98 11.45
CA MET A 1 -5.87 4.65 11.89
C MET A 1 -5.66 3.80 10.65
N SER A 2 -4.63 2.96 10.63
CA SER A 2 -4.36 2.03 9.54
C SER A 2 -5.35 0.88 9.66
N ASP A 3 -6.33 0.81 8.76
CA ASP A 3 -7.30 -0.29 8.77
C ASP A 3 -6.68 -1.52 8.10
N VAL A 4 -6.34 -2.52 8.91
CA VAL A 4 -6.05 -3.86 8.41
C VAL A 4 -7.39 -4.53 8.11
N SER A 5 -7.57 -5.00 6.89
CA SER A 5 -8.74 -5.78 6.50
C SER A 5 -8.34 -7.20 6.17
N ILE A 6 -8.97 -8.16 6.83
CA ILE A 6 -8.75 -9.59 6.60
C ILE A 6 -9.85 -10.08 5.68
N VAL A 7 -9.47 -10.77 4.60
CA VAL A 7 -10.41 -11.44 3.70
C VAL A 7 -10.16 -12.93 3.82
N THR A 8 -11.15 -13.66 4.33
CA THR A 8 -11.11 -15.12 4.40
C THR A 8 -11.93 -15.71 3.25
N GLY A 9 -11.32 -16.60 2.47
CA GLY A 9 -11.97 -17.21 1.32
C GLY A 9 -11.00 -17.82 0.33
N LYS A 10 -11.50 -18.05 -0.88
CA LYS A 10 -10.76 -18.55 -2.03
C LYS A 10 -10.43 -17.40 -2.97
N LEU A 11 -9.16 -17.26 -3.35
CA LEU A 11 -8.76 -16.37 -4.43
C LEU A 11 -9.21 -16.98 -5.76
N GLU A 12 -10.20 -16.40 -6.43
CA GLU A 12 -10.75 -16.95 -7.67
C GLU A 12 -10.06 -16.38 -8.91
N VAL A 13 -9.80 -15.08 -8.91
CA VAL A 13 -9.28 -14.38 -10.08
C VAL A 13 -8.22 -13.40 -9.64
N VAL A 14 -7.09 -13.49 -10.34
CA VAL A 14 -6.02 -12.51 -10.31
C VAL A 14 -6.16 -11.66 -11.58
N GLY A 15 -6.46 -10.37 -11.42
CA GLY A 15 -6.60 -9.46 -12.55
C GLY A 15 -5.24 -9.14 -13.20
N PRO A 16 -5.21 -8.30 -14.25
CA PRO A 16 -3.95 -7.87 -14.87
C PRO A 16 -3.02 -7.21 -13.85
N SER A 17 -1.74 -7.61 -13.87
CA SER A 17 -0.66 -6.98 -13.10
C SER A 17 0.16 -6.01 -13.93
N SER A 18 0.72 -5.02 -13.25
CA SER A 18 1.89 -4.28 -13.72
C SER A 18 3.06 -4.67 -12.83
N ASP A 19 4.12 -5.19 -13.46
CA ASP A 19 5.35 -5.49 -12.77
C ASP A 19 5.97 -4.18 -12.25
N LYS A 20 6.36 -4.19 -10.98
CA LYS A 20 7.10 -3.13 -10.33
C LYS A 20 8.42 -3.70 -9.80
N PRO A 21 9.44 -2.86 -9.59
CA PRO A 21 10.74 -3.33 -9.09
C PRO A 21 10.68 -4.06 -7.73
N ASP A 22 9.60 -3.89 -6.97
CA ASP A 22 9.43 -4.42 -5.61
C ASP A 22 8.20 -5.35 -5.48
N GLY A 23 7.65 -5.85 -6.61
CA GLY A 23 6.49 -6.74 -6.65
C GLY A 23 5.54 -6.40 -7.79
N SER A 24 4.25 -6.72 -7.65
CA SER A 24 3.24 -6.42 -8.67
C SER A 24 2.11 -5.56 -8.13
N GLU A 25 1.61 -4.66 -8.98
CA GLU A 25 0.32 -4.02 -8.73
C GLU A 25 -0.75 -4.69 -9.58
N TYR A 26 -1.68 -5.39 -8.93
CA TYR A 26 -2.84 -5.97 -9.57
C TYR A 26 -3.97 -4.95 -9.67
N THR A 27 -4.60 -4.90 -10.84
CA THR A 27 -5.78 -4.06 -11.06
C THR A 27 -6.91 -4.46 -10.11
N TYR A 28 -7.11 -5.76 -9.93
CA TYR A 28 -8.02 -6.32 -8.94
C TYR A 28 -7.67 -7.76 -8.54
N LEU A 29 -8.11 -8.15 -7.34
CA LEU A 29 -8.18 -9.55 -6.88
C LEU A 29 -9.63 -9.88 -6.51
N ARG A 30 -10.15 -11.01 -6.97
CA ARG A 30 -11.50 -11.47 -6.65
C ARG A 30 -11.45 -12.66 -5.69
N PHE A 31 -12.14 -12.53 -4.57
CA PHE A 31 -12.25 -13.57 -3.54
C PHE A 31 -13.67 -14.10 -3.48
N SER A 32 -13.83 -15.41 -3.32
CA SER A 32 -15.08 -16.05 -2.95
C SER A 32 -15.05 -16.40 -1.48
N GLN A 33 -16.04 -15.91 -0.74
CA GLN A 33 -16.16 -16.10 0.71
C GLN A 33 -17.07 -17.29 1.01
N LYS A 34 -16.90 -17.90 2.19
CA LYS A 34 -17.68 -19.09 2.60
C LYS A 34 -19.19 -18.87 2.67
N ASN A 35 -19.64 -17.62 2.76
CA ASN A 35 -21.05 -17.24 2.73
C ASN A 35 -21.63 -17.12 1.30
N GLY A 36 -20.87 -17.51 0.27
CA GLY A 36 -21.26 -17.38 -1.13
C GLY A 36 -21.11 -15.97 -1.71
N ALA A 37 -20.67 -14.99 -0.91
CA ALA A 37 -20.41 -13.63 -1.40
C ALA A 37 -19.07 -13.55 -2.12
N THR A 38 -18.99 -12.72 -3.16
CA THR A 38 -17.73 -12.39 -3.82
C THR A 38 -17.24 -11.02 -3.39
N LYS A 39 -15.96 -10.92 -3.04
CA LYS A 39 -15.31 -9.67 -2.65
C LYS A 39 -14.24 -9.29 -3.67
N LEU A 40 -14.42 -8.14 -4.30
CA LEU A 40 -13.48 -7.58 -5.26
C LEU A 40 -12.60 -6.52 -4.58
N MET A 41 -11.30 -6.78 -4.52
CA MET A 41 -10.29 -5.83 -4.03
C MET A 41 -9.63 -5.16 -5.23
N LYS A 42 -9.73 -3.84 -5.35
CA LYS A 42 -9.15 -3.07 -6.47
C LYS A 42 -7.84 -2.40 -6.06
N LYS A 43 -6.94 -2.19 -7.04
CA LYS A 43 -5.61 -1.59 -6.87
C LYS A 43 -4.85 -2.23 -5.71
N VAL A 44 -4.46 -3.49 -5.91
CA VAL A 44 -3.79 -4.29 -4.90
C VAL A 44 -2.31 -4.34 -5.21
N GLY A 45 -1.52 -3.66 -4.39
CA GLY A 45 -0.08 -3.84 -4.37
C GLY A 45 0.28 -5.13 -3.63
N VAL A 46 1.13 -5.94 -4.22
CA VAL A 46 1.63 -7.20 -3.64
C VAL A 46 3.13 -7.17 -3.78
N GLY A 47 3.87 -7.45 -2.71
CA GLY A 47 5.32 -7.54 -2.81
C GLY A 47 5.76 -8.89 -3.40
N GLN A 48 7.01 -8.98 -3.83
CA GLN A 48 7.54 -10.09 -4.65
C GLN A 48 7.34 -11.47 -4.00
N LEU A 49 7.55 -11.55 -2.68
CA LEU A 49 7.47 -12.82 -1.99
C LEU A 49 6.02 -13.29 -1.98
N VAL A 50 5.07 -12.45 -1.58
CA VAL A 50 3.64 -12.82 -1.58
C VAL A 50 3.13 -13.09 -3.00
N GLU A 51 3.59 -12.31 -3.98
CA GLU A 51 3.23 -12.45 -5.39
C GLU A 51 3.59 -13.81 -5.96
N SER A 52 4.79 -14.33 -5.66
CA SER A 52 5.27 -15.62 -6.18
C SER A 52 4.37 -16.80 -5.78
N TYR A 53 3.65 -16.67 -4.66
CA TYR A 53 2.69 -17.65 -4.18
C TYR A 53 1.26 -17.31 -4.58
N LEU A 54 0.97 -16.17 -5.20
CA LEU A 54 -0.37 -15.74 -5.52
C LEU A 54 -0.88 -16.44 -6.79
N ARG A 55 -1.67 -17.50 -6.62
CA ARG A 55 -2.31 -18.23 -7.73
C ARG A 55 -3.83 -18.32 -7.54
N PRO A 56 -4.62 -18.26 -8.63
CA PRO A 56 -6.03 -18.61 -8.57
C PRO A 56 -6.22 -20.00 -7.95
N GLY A 57 -7.19 -20.13 -7.06
CA GLY A 57 -7.53 -21.37 -6.36
C GLY A 57 -7.06 -21.44 -4.91
N ILE A 58 -6.19 -20.53 -4.45
CA ILE A 58 -5.67 -20.55 -3.08
C ILE A 58 -6.75 -20.19 -2.08
N GLU A 59 -6.87 -21.00 -1.03
CA GLU A 59 -7.80 -20.79 0.08
C GLU A 59 -7.03 -20.39 1.33
N GLY A 60 -7.55 -19.40 2.04
CA GLY A 60 -6.88 -18.90 3.23
C GLY A 60 -7.41 -17.58 3.76
N GLN A 61 -6.57 -16.94 4.57
CA GLN A 61 -6.75 -15.60 5.09
C GLN A 61 -5.76 -14.67 4.41
N PHE A 62 -6.28 -13.65 3.75
CA PHE A 62 -5.52 -12.64 3.03
C PHE A 62 -5.56 -11.34 3.83
N PHE A 63 -4.39 -10.83 4.21
CA PHE A 63 -4.26 -9.67 5.08
C PHE A 63 -3.91 -8.44 4.25
N PHE A 64 -4.78 -7.44 4.28
CA PHE A 64 -4.62 -6.21 3.51
C PHE A 64 -4.46 -5.00 4.41
N VAL A 65 -3.59 -4.06 4.02
CA VAL A 65 -3.55 -2.71 4.57
C VAL A 65 -4.27 -1.77 3.62
N LYS A 66 -5.22 -1.00 4.14
CA LYS A 66 -5.92 0.02 3.35
C LYS A 66 -5.11 1.32 3.28
N LEU A 67 -4.71 1.73 2.08
CA LEU A 67 -4.02 3.01 1.82
C LEU A 67 -5.01 4.15 1.49
N GLY A 68 -6.13 4.21 2.19
CA GLY A 68 -7.20 5.19 1.91
C GLY A 68 -7.74 5.07 0.48
N ARG A 69 -7.62 6.13 -0.33
CA ARG A 69 -8.06 6.15 -1.74
C ARG A 69 -7.01 5.61 -2.73
N LEU A 70 -5.77 5.36 -2.29
CA LEU A 70 -4.72 4.92 -3.21
C LEU A 70 -4.80 3.42 -3.55
N GLY A 71 -5.40 2.62 -2.68
CA GLY A 71 -5.59 1.19 -2.91
C GLY A 71 -5.41 0.36 -1.66
N HIS A 72 -5.08 -0.90 -1.87
CA HIS A 72 -4.82 -1.89 -0.82
C HIS A 72 -3.44 -2.49 -1.04
N ILE A 73 -2.77 -2.87 0.03
CA ILE A 73 -1.55 -3.68 -0.05
C ILE A 73 -1.86 -5.03 0.56
N LEU A 74 -1.67 -6.11 -0.19
CA LEU A 74 -1.63 -7.45 0.38
C LEU A 74 -0.24 -7.67 0.95
N PHE A 75 -0.16 -7.91 2.26
CA PHE A 75 1.13 -7.99 2.97
C PHE A 75 1.42 -9.35 3.58
N ALA A 76 0.37 -10.14 3.82
CA ALA A 76 0.50 -11.50 4.30
C ALA A 76 -0.64 -12.38 3.80
N VAL A 77 -0.33 -13.66 3.65
CA VAL A 77 -1.27 -14.72 3.32
C VAL A 77 -1.04 -15.87 4.28
N LYS A 78 -2.13 -16.38 4.87
CA LYS A 78 -2.13 -17.61 5.65
C LYS A 78 -3.01 -18.62 4.92
N THR A 79 -2.40 -19.63 4.32
CA THR A 79 -3.16 -20.67 3.60
C THR A 79 -3.87 -21.59 4.58
N THR A 80 -4.91 -22.29 4.10
CA THR A 80 -5.57 -23.36 4.87
C THR A 80 -4.61 -24.50 5.23
N ASP A 81 -3.56 -24.68 4.43
CA ASP A 81 -2.51 -25.69 4.64
C ASP A 81 -1.51 -25.28 5.74
N GLY A 82 -1.73 -24.14 6.40
CA GLY A 82 -0.92 -23.64 7.50
C GLY A 82 0.33 -22.86 7.07
N GLN A 83 0.57 -22.69 5.77
CA GLN A 83 1.68 -21.87 5.28
C GLN A 83 1.42 -20.39 5.58
N LYS A 84 2.40 -19.75 6.20
CA LYS A 84 2.38 -18.33 6.54
C LYS A 84 3.38 -17.61 5.65
N ILE A 85 2.89 -16.83 4.72
CA ILE A 85 3.70 -16.10 3.75
C ILE A 85 3.54 -14.62 4.09
N TYR A 86 4.64 -13.97 4.47
CA TYR A 86 4.64 -12.55 4.79
C TYR A 86 5.92 -11.91 4.29
N GLU A 87 5.86 -10.63 3.96
CA GLU A 87 6.99 -9.92 3.41
C GLU A 87 7.69 -9.08 4.47
N GLU A 88 8.79 -9.60 5.01
CA GLU A 88 9.49 -9.00 6.14
C GLU A 88 10.16 -7.65 5.79
N ASN A 89 10.62 -7.50 4.54
CA ASN A 89 11.38 -6.33 4.08
C ASN A 89 10.69 -5.47 3.01
N GLY A 90 9.54 -5.89 2.48
CA GLY A 90 8.83 -5.17 1.40
C GLY A 90 8.33 -3.79 1.83
N PHE A 91 8.03 -3.62 3.12
CA PHE A 91 7.52 -2.36 3.66
C PHE A 91 8.58 -1.29 3.82
N SER A 92 9.79 -1.65 4.27
CA SER A 92 10.86 -0.69 4.48
C SER A 92 11.36 -0.09 3.16
N SER A 93 11.40 -0.90 2.09
CA SER A 93 11.74 -0.45 0.74
C SER A 93 10.69 0.50 0.17
N TRP A 94 9.40 0.19 0.33
CA TRP A 94 8.29 1.05 -0.12
C TRP A 94 8.24 2.37 0.64
N ILE A 95 8.41 2.35 1.96
CA ILE A 95 8.48 3.57 2.79
C ILE A 95 9.69 4.42 2.38
N ARG A 96 10.85 3.81 2.14
CA ARG A 96 12.07 4.50 1.72
C ARG A 96 11.88 5.17 0.35
N LYS A 97 11.28 4.48 -0.63
CA LYS A 97 10.96 5.06 -1.93
C LYS A 97 9.94 6.20 -1.83
N MET A 98 8.88 6.05 -1.03
CA MET A 98 7.92 7.15 -0.84
C MET A 98 8.56 8.38 -0.20
N ARG A 99 9.46 8.19 0.78
CA ARG A 99 10.24 9.30 1.34
C ARG A 99 11.16 9.94 0.29
N LEU A 100 11.80 9.13 -0.55
CA LEU A 100 12.65 9.63 -1.64
C LEU A 100 11.81 10.40 -2.69
N SER A 101 10.67 9.88 -3.11
CA SER A 101 9.76 10.56 -4.05
C SER A 101 9.21 11.86 -3.45
N ALA A 102 8.86 11.87 -2.16
CA ALA A 102 8.46 13.09 -1.46
C ALA A 102 9.62 14.10 -1.38
N PHE A 103 10.85 13.63 -1.19
CA PHE A 103 12.05 14.48 -1.20
C PHE A 103 12.33 15.06 -2.59
N VAL A 104 12.24 14.26 -3.64
CA VAL A 104 12.38 14.71 -5.03
C VAL A 104 11.29 15.72 -5.39
N LEU A 105 10.04 15.44 -5.03
CA LEU A 105 8.93 16.39 -5.19
C LEU A 105 9.20 17.70 -4.45
N LEU A 106 9.68 17.64 -3.21
CA LEU A 106 10.04 18.82 -2.44
C LEU A 106 11.13 19.62 -3.17
N LEU A 107 12.17 18.96 -3.66
CA LEU A 107 13.29 19.60 -4.35
C LEU A 107 12.87 20.26 -5.67
N LEU A 108 11.89 19.69 -6.36
CA LEU A 108 11.36 20.21 -7.63
C LEU A 108 10.37 21.36 -7.42
N PHE A 109 9.57 21.31 -6.36
CA PHE A 109 8.56 22.32 -6.06
C PHE A 109 9.09 23.49 -5.24
N LEU A 110 10.16 23.34 -4.47
CA LEU A 110 10.77 24.43 -3.70
C LEU A 110 11.22 25.60 -4.62
N PRO A 111 11.95 25.38 -5.73
CA PRO A 111 12.27 26.46 -6.66
C PRO A 111 11.03 26.99 -7.39
N LEU A 112 10.06 26.14 -7.76
CA LEU A 112 8.80 26.58 -8.37
C LEU A 112 7.99 27.49 -7.44
N SER A 113 7.95 27.15 -6.15
CA SER A 113 7.26 27.94 -5.13
C SER A 113 7.94 29.30 -4.96
N PHE A 114 9.28 29.36 -5.03
CA PHE A 114 10.05 30.59 -4.97
C PHE A 114 9.78 31.48 -6.18
N VAL A 115 9.74 30.91 -7.39
CA VAL A 115 9.37 31.64 -8.61
C VAL A 115 7.94 32.17 -8.54
N GLY A 116 6.99 31.35 -8.07
CA GLY A 116 5.60 31.79 -7.88
C GLY A 116 5.48 32.95 -6.89
N LEU A 117 6.22 32.90 -5.79
CA LEU A 117 6.25 33.95 -4.76
C LEU A 117 6.86 35.26 -5.32
N LEU A 118 7.90 35.14 -6.17
CA LEU A 118 8.55 36.28 -6.84
C LEU A 118 7.68 36.91 -7.94
N MET A 119 6.85 36.12 -8.64
CA MET A 119 5.95 36.66 -9.68
C MET A 119 4.77 37.45 -9.10
N GLY A 120 4.47 37.31 -7.82
CA GLY A 120 3.37 38.03 -7.15
C GLY A 120 1.97 37.63 -7.65
N GLY A 121 0.94 38.05 -6.92
CA GLY A 121 -0.47 37.79 -7.26
C GLY A 121 -1.04 36.45 -6.76
N TYR A 122 -2.23 36.09 -7.26
CA TYR A 122 -3.03 34.94 -6.80
C TYR A 122 -2.26 33.61 -6.83
N LEU A 123 -1.46 33.37 -7.88
CA LEU A 123 -0.66 32.16 -8.03
C LEU A 123 0.52 32.10 -7.04
N GLY A 124 1.07 33.25 -6.62
CA GLY A 124 2.17 33.32 -5.66
C GLY A 124 1.79 32.93 -4.23
N VAL A 125 0.51 32.98 -3.88
CA VAL A 125 -0.01 32.55 -2.56
C VAL A 125 -0.56 31.13 -2.60
N ILE A 126 -1.23 30.75 -3.69
CA ILE A 126 -1.90 29.44 -3.77
C ILE A 126 -0.93 28.29 -4.04
N VAL A 127 0.08 28.51 -4.87
CA VAL A 127 1.07 27.46 -5.18
C VAL A 127 1.82 26.99 -3.93
N PRO A 128 2.33 27.89 -3.04
CA PRO A 128 2.94 27.48 -1.78
C PRO A 128 1.98 26.75 -0.82
N ILE A 129 0.73 27.22 -0.68
CA ILE A 129 -0.25 26.60 0.22
C ILE A 129 -0.62 25.19 -0.26
N GLY A 130 -0.90 25.04 -1.56
CA GLY A 130 -1.17 23.74 -2.17
C GLY A 130 0.03 22.79 -2.03
N PHE A 131 1.24 23.31 -2.17
CA PHE A 131 2.47 22.55 -1.98
C PHE A 131 2.64 22.05 -0.54
N VAL A 132 2.47 22.92 0.47
CA VAL A 132 2.55 22.53 1.89
C VAL A 132 1.50 21.46 2.20
N TYR A 133 0.29 21.60 1.66
CA TYR A 133 -0.77 20.60 1.85
C TYR A 133 -0.42 19.23 1.25
N VAL A 134 0.10 19.19 0.01
CA VAL A 134 0.53 17.95 -0.65
C VAL A 134 1.72 17.32 0.09
N MET A 135 2.71 18.12 0.49
CA MET A 135 3.86 17.64 1.25
C MET A 135 3.46 17.09 2.61
N TRP A 136 2.56 17.75 3.34
CA TRP A 136 2.06 17.25 4.61
C TRP A 136 1.30 15.93 4.45
N LYS A 137 0.47 15.81 3.40
CA LYS A 137 -0.21 14.56 3.04
C LYS A 137 0.76 13.42 2.77
N LEU A 138 1.82 13.66 1.99
CA LEU A 138 2.81 12.64 1.62
C LEU A 138 3.75 12.29 2.78
N ALA A 139 4.22 13.28 3.53
CA ALA A 139 5.22 13.09 4.59
C ALA A 139 4.63 12.61 5.91
N VAL A 140 3.38 12.95 6.24
CA VAL A 140 2.78 12.67 7.56
C VAL A 140 1.65 11.66 7.48
N SER A 141 0.76 11.77 6.49
CA SER A 141 -0.43 10.91 6.39
C SER A 141 -0.10 9.49 5.92
N PHE A 142 0.83 9.34 4.98
CA PHE A 142 1.20 8.03 4.42
C PHE A 142 2.04 7.13 5.35
N PRO A 143 3.14 7.59 5.95
CA PRO A 143 3.93 6.73 6.84
C PRO A 143 3.20 6.37 8.14
N LYS A 144 2.14 7.09 8.52
CA LYS A 144 1.25 6.66 9.62
C LYS A 144 0.43 5.41 9.27
N VAL A 145 0.10 5.19 7.99
CA VAL A 145 -0.66 4.03 7.52
C VAL A 145 0.26 2.82 7.27
N LEU A 146 1.48 3.10 6.81
CA LEU A 146 2.55 2.14 6.58
C LEU A 146 3.56 2.15 7.74
N ASN A 147 3.07 1.98 8.98
CA ASN A 147 3.97 1.84 10.12
C ASN A 147 4.37 0.36 10.25
N GLU A 148 5.62 0.04 9.92
CA GLU A 148 6.14 -1.32 9.97
C GLU A 148 5.96 -1.96 11.36
N LYS A 149 6.14 -1.17 12.43
CA LYS A 149 5.93 -1.64 13.81
C LYS A 149 4.48 -2.06 14.05
N PHE A 150 3.52 -1.28 13.55
CA PHE A 150 2.10 -1.60 13.67
C PHE A 150 1.73 -2.87 12.88
N LEU A 151 2.30 -3.06 11.69
CA LEU A 151 2.05 -4.24 10.87
C LEU A 151 2.70 -5.49 11.46
N ARG A 152 3.93 -5.39 11.97
CA ARG A 152 4.61 -6.48 12.70
C ARG A 152 3.84 -6.85 13.96
N GLU A 153 3.48 -5.88 14.81
CA GLU A 153 2.64 -6.15 16.00
C GLU A 153 1.32 -6.84 15.64
N HIS A 154 0.69 -6.47 14.51
CA HIS A 154 -0.53 -7.12 14.06
C HIS A 154 -0.29 -8.54 13.52
N LEU A 155 0.83 -8.78 12.83
CA LEU A 155 1.23 -10.13 12.38
C LEU A 155 1.56 -11.04 13.56
N ASP A 156 2.26 -10.51 14.58
CA ASP A 156 2.61 -11.21 15.81
C ASP A 156 1.33 -11.64 16.55
N GLN A 157 0.35 -10.73 16.68
CA GLN A 157 -0.97 -11.03 17.24
C GLN A 157 -1.75 -12.10 16.46
N GLN A 158 -1.51 -12.23 15.16
CA GLN A 158 -2.13 -13.24 14.28
C GLN A 158 -1.31 -14.53 14.20
N GLY A 159 -0.26 -14.63 15.01
CA GLY A 159 0.57 -15.82 15.17
C GLY A 159 1.55 -16.04 14.04
N PHE A 160 2.00 -15.00 13.33
CA PHE A 160 3.05 -15.11 12.30
C PHE A 160 4.47 -15.14 12.89
N ALA A 161 4.66 -14.75 14.15
CA ALA A 161 5.97 -14.69 14.82
C ALA A 161 6.40 -15.97 15.56
N SER A 162 5.98 -17.13 15.07
CA SER A 162 6.38 -18.44 15.60
C SER A 162 7.57 -19.00 14.84
#